data_AF-A0A6J4JIT1-F1
#
_entry.id   AF-A0A6J4JIT1-F1
#
_cell.length_a   1.000
_cell.length_b   1.000
_cell.length_c   1.000
_cell.angle_alpha   90.00
_cell.angle_beta   90.00
_cell.angle_gamma   90.00
#
_symmetry.space_group_name_H-M   'P 1'
#
loop_
_entity.id
_entity.type
_entity.pdbx_description
1 polymer ?
#
loop_
_entity_poly.entity_id
_entity_poly.type
_entity_poly.pdbx_seq_one_letter_code
_entity_poly.pdbx_strand_id
1 'polypeptide(L)'
;KYLEYPPETVQKAAAAVHARSDAERGPAATAVRFVLHHPAVSSAVLGIRTPAQLEEALAAGRTQPLTGPEADALRNALPANVYAEHR
;
A
#
# COMPACT_ATOMS: atom_id res chain seq x y z
N LYS A 1 5.95 -10.69 14.49
CA LYS A 1 6.65 -9.56 13.82
C LYS A 1 6.52 -9.76 12.32
N TYR A 2 6.33 -8.69 11.56
CA TYR A 2 6.27 -8.73 10.09
C TYR A 2 7.30 -7.75 9.55
N LEU A 3 8.27 -8.23 8.77
CA LEU A 3 9.40 -7.41 8.31
C LEU A 3 10.04 -6.62 9.48
N GLU A 4 10.28 -7.30 10.60
CA GLU A 4 10.81 -6.77 11.87
C GLU A 4 9.90 -5.82 12.65
N TYR A 5 8.81 -5.33 12.04
CA TYR A 5 7.83 -4.51 12.75
C TYR A 5 7.03 -5.33 13.78
N PRO A 6 6.80 -4.77 14.99
CA PRO A 6 5.88 -5.36 15.95
C PRO A 6 4.42 -5.20 15.46
N PRO A 7 3.49 -6.05 15.94
CA PRO A 7 2.09 -6.04 15.49
C PRO A 7 1.41 -4.67 15.56
N GLU A 8 1.72 -3.89 16.59
CA GLU A 8 1.14 -2.56 16.83
C GLU A 8 1.52 -1.57 15.74
N THR A 9 2.76 -1.65 15.25
CA THR A 9 3.24 -0.85 14.13
C THR A 9 2.56 -1.25 12.82
N VAL A 10 2.34 -2.56 12.62
CA VAL A 10 1.59 -3.05 11.45
C VAL A 10 0.14 -2.58 11.48
N GLN A 11 -0.50 -2.58 12.66
CA GLN A 11 -1.84 -2.04 12.84
C GLN A 11 -1.90 -0.54 12.52
N LYS A 12 -0.89 0.24 12.93
CA LYS A 12 -0.81 1.66 12.57
C LYS A 12 -0.70 1.88 11.06
N ALA A 13 0.10 1.07 10.35
CA ALA A 13 0.13 1.10 8.88
C ALA A 13 -1.22 0.76 8.27
N ALA A 14 -1.88 -0.31 8.74
CA ALA A 14 -3.20 -0.70 8.25
C ALA A 14 -4.22 0.42 8.46
N ALA A 15 -4.23 1.05 9.64
CA ALA A 15 -5.11 2.17 9.94
C ALA A 15 -4.87 3.37 9.01
N ALA A 16 -3.60 3.68 8.67
CA ALA A 16 -3.28 4.73 7.72
C ALA A 16 -3.80 4.43 6.31
N VAL A 17 -3.68 3.18 5.85
CA VAL A 17 -4.24 2.73 4.56
C VAL A 17 -5.76 2.86 4.57
N HIS A 18 -6.44 2.37 5.61
CA HIS A 18 -7.88 2.46 5.73
C HIS A 18 -8.37 3.92 5.75
N ALA A 19 -7.67 4.81 6.45
CA ALA A 19 -8.05 6.23 6.56
C ALA A 19 -7.90 7.01 5.24
N ARG A 20 -7.16 6.47 4.26
CA ARG A 20 -6.97 7.04 2.90
C ARG A 20 -7.71 6.23 1.81
N SER A 21 -8.42 5.19 2.23
CA SER A 21 -9.31 4.43 1.37
C SER A 21 -10.67 5.09 1.34
N ASP A 22 -11.41 4.87 0.26
CA ASP A 22 -12.77 5.33 0.06
C ASP A 22 -13.62 4.23 -0.61
N ALA A 23 -14.85 4.56 -1.00
CA ALA A 23 -15.77 3.61 -1.62
C ALA A 23 -15.33 3.12 -3.00
N GLU A 24 -14.58 3.94 -3.75
CA GLU A 24 -14.06 3.61 -5.09
C GLU A 24 -12.66 3.00 -5.01
N ARG A 25 -11.88 3.36 -3.99
CA ARG A 25 -10.51 2.94 -3.75
C ARG A 25 -10.37 2.33 -2.36
N GLY A 26 -10.73 1.04 -2.26
CA GLY A 26 -10.56 0.25 -1.04
C GLY A 26 -9.09 0.07 -0.61
N PRO A 27 -8.85 -0.61 0.53
CA PRO A 27 -7.52 -0.75 1.13
C PRO A 27 -6.46 -1.38 0.21
N ALA A 28 -6.82 -2.46 -0.50
CA ALA A 28 -5.92 -3.11 -1.45
C ALA A 28 -5.53 -2.15 -2.59
N ALA A 29 -6.50 -1.43 -3.16
CA ALA A 29 -6.26 -0.44 -4.19
C ALA A 29 -5.41 0.73 -3.70
N THR A 30 -5.64 1.21 -2.48
CA THR A 30 -4.84 2.27 -1.84
C THR A 30 -3.37 1.83 -1.69
N ALA A 31 -3.12 0.60 -1.24
CA ALA A 31 -1.77 0.05 -1.14
C ALA A 31 -1.09 -0.08 -2.52
N VAL A 32 -1.81 -0.54 -3.54
CA VAL A 32 -1.29 -0.63 -4.92
C VAL A 32 -0.98 0.76 -5.46
N ARG A 33 -1.88 1.73 -5.30
CA ARG A 33 -1.69 3.11 -5.75
C ARG A 33 -0.53 3.80 -5.04
N PHE A 34 -0.27 3.48 -3.77
CA PHE A 34 0.92 3.96 -3.05
C PHE A 34 2.22 3.48 -3.69
N VAL A 35 2.32 2.18 -4.02
CA VAL A 35 3.50 1.62 -4.69
C VAL A 35 3.68 2.24 -6.08
N LEU A 36 2.61 2.33 -6.87
CA LEU A 36 2.64 2.89 -8.22
C LEU A 36 2.80 4.42 -8.27
N HIS A 37 2.64 5.12 -7.15
CA HIS A 37 2.85 6.57 -7.09
C HIS A 37 4.33 6.94 -7.22
N HIS A 38 5.25 6.03 -6.89
CA HIS A 38 6.67 6.31 -7.01
C HIS A 38 7.13 6.28 -8.48
N PRO A 39 7.80 7.32 -9.00
CA PRO A 39 8.11 7.43 -10.44
C PRO A 39 9.05 6.34 -10.96
N ALA A 40 9.85 5.72 -10.09
CA ALA A 40 10.72 4.59 -10.47
C ALA A 40 10.00 3.24 -10.58
N VAL A 41 8.70 3.17 -10.27
CA VAL A 41 7.92 1.92 -10.28
C VAL A 41 6.96 1.92 -11.46
N SER A 42 7.23 1.04 -12.44
CA SER A 42 6.37 0.91 -13.64
C SER A 42 5.22 -0.08 -13.47
N SER A 43 5.33 -1.03 -12.55
CA SER A 43 4.31 -2.06 -12.32
C SER A 43 4.36 -2.60 -10.88
N ALA A 44 3.25 -3.17 -10.43
CA ALA A 44 3.13 -3.84 -9.14
C ALA A 44 2.66 -5.29 -9.36
N VAL A 45 3.36 -6.25 -8.74
CA VAL A 45 3.02 -7.68 -8.82
C VAL A 45 2.23 -8.06 -7.58
N LEU A 46 1.04 -8.64 -7.78
CA LEU A 46 0.11 -8.97 -6.70
C LEU A 46 -0.05 -10.49 -6.58
N GLY A 47 0.13 -11.02 -5.37
CA GLY A 47 -0.15 -12.42 -5.06
C GLY A 47 -1.65 -12.61 -4.78
N ILE A 48 -2.30 -13.48 -5.55
CA ILE A 48 -3.76 -13.71 -5.50
C ILE A 48 -4.03 -15.19 -5.28
N ARG A 49 -5.02 -15.51 -4.44
CA ARG A 49 -5.46 -16.89 -4.15
C ARG A 49 -6.98 -17.06 -4.23
N THR A 50 -7.73 -15.98 -4.47
CA THR A 50 -9.20 -16.02 -4.60
C THR A 50 -9.67 -15.15 -5.76
N PRO A 51 -10.85 -15.43 -6.35
CA PRO A 51 -11.44 -14.58 -7.39
C PRO A 51 -11.68 -13.14 -6.91
N ALA A 52 -12.11 -12.94 -5.67
CA ALA A 52 -12.34 -11.60 -5.11
C ALA A 52 -11.05 -10.75 -5.10
N GLN A 53 -9.91 -11.35 -4.75
CA GLN A 53 -8.61 -10.67 -4.77
C GLN A 53 -8.17 -10.30 -6.20
N LEU A 54 -8.53 -11.12 -7.20
CA LEU A 54 -8.29 -10.78 -8.61
C LEU A 54 -9.11 -9.55 -9.02
N GLU A 55 -10.39 -9.50 -8.68
CA GLU A 55 -11.25 -8.35 -8.97
C GLU A 55 -10.74 -7.08 -8.28
N GLU A 56 -10.32 -7.16 -7.02
CA GLU A 56 -9.69 -6.04 -6.30
C GLU A 56 -8.42 -5.55 -6.99
N ALA A 57 -7.56 -6.47 -7.46
CA ALA A 57 -6.33 -6.13 -8.18
C ALA A 57 -6.60 -5.44 -9.52
N LEU A 58 -7.59 -5.92 -10.28
CA LEU A 58 -8.02 -5.32 -11.53
C LEU A 58 -8.63 -3.93 -11.31
N ALA A 59 -9.45 -3.78 -10.26
CA ALA A 59 -10.04 -2.50 -9.87
C ALA A 59 -8.96 -1.50 -9.47
N ALA A 60 -7.93 -1.91 -8.72
CA ALA A 60 -6.85 -1.05 -8.25
C ALA A 60 -6.19 -0.26 -9.40
N GLY A 61 -5.94 -0.90 -10.55
CA GLY A 61 -5.37 -0.26 -11.74
C GLY A 61 -6.29 0.77 -12.42
N ARG A 62 -7.58 0.79 -12.09
CA ARG A 62 -8.61 1.69 -12.64
C ARG A 62 -9.03 2.81 -11.68
N THR A 63 -8.76 2.67 -10.38
CA THR A 63 -9.06 3.70 -9.36
C THR A 63 -8.27 4.99 -9.57
N GLN A 64 -8.66 6.11 -8.98
CA GLN A 64 -7.86 7.33 -9.08
C GLN A 64 -6.50 7.18 -8.38
N PRO A 65 -5.41 7.71 -8.97
CA PRO A 65 -4.11 7.80 -8.28
C PRO A 65 -4.22 8.55 -6.95
N LEU A 66 -3.30 8.25 -6.03
CA LEU A 66 -3.16 9.06 -4.82
C LEU A 66 -2.66 10.45 -5.19
N THR A 67 -3.23 11.45 -4.51
CA THR A 67 -2.65 12.80 -4.48
C THR A 67 -1.31 12.78 -3.72
N GLY A 68 -0.46 13.77 -3.98
CA GLY A 68 0.81 13.93 -3.25
C GLY A 68 0.62 13.92 -1.72
N PRO A 69 -0.32 14.70 -1.15
CA PRO A 69 -0.59 14.69 0.29
C PRO A 69 -1.03 13.33 0.85
N GLU A 70 -1.84 12.57 0.11
CA GLU A 70 -2.24 11.22 0.55
C GLU A 70 -1.04 10.27 0.55
N ALA A 71 -0.22 10.31 -0.49
CA ALA A 71 0.99 9.50 -0.59
C ALA A 71 2.00 9.85 0.51
N ASP A 72 2.19 11.14 0.81
CA ASP A 72 3.07 11.60 1.89
C ASP A 72 2.53 11.18 3.27
N ALA A 73 1.22 11.23 3.48
CA ALA A 73 0.61 10.75 4.73
C ALA A 73 0.84 9.24 4.94
N LEU A 74 0.75 8.44 3.87
CA LEU A 74 1.05 7.00 3.93
C LEU A 74 2.54 6.74 4.17
N ARG A 75 3.42 7.48 3.48
CA ARG A 75 4.88 7.38 3.65
C ARG A 75 5.32 7.71 5.07
N ASN A 76 4.72 8.73 5.67
CA ASN A 76 5.07 9.22 7.00
C ASN A 76 4.33 8.48 8.13
N ALA A 77 3.46 7.52 7.81
CA ALA A 77 2.73 6.76 8.82
C ALA A 77 3.67 5.99 9.75
N LEU A 78 4.78 5.46 9.20
CA LEU A 78 5.78 4.66 9.89
C LEU A 78 7.21 5.05 9.45
N PRO A 79 8.22 4.89 10.33
CA PRO A 79 9.62 4.93 9.91
C PRO A 79 9.89 3.82 8.89
N ALA A 80 10.53 4.16 7.78
CA ALA A 80 10.91 3.18 6.74
C ALA A 80 11.93 2.17 7.29
N ASN A 81 11.68 0.87 7.06
CA ASN A 81 12.67 -0.15 7.34
C ASN A 81 13.76 -0.11 6.25
N VAL A 82 15.01 -0.29 6.63
CA VAL A 82 16.17 -0.26 5.73
C VAL A 82 16.95 -1.55 5.91
N TYR A 83 17.26 -2.23 4.81
CA TYR A 83 18.03 -3.47 4.85
C TYR A 83 19.32 -3.31 5.66
N ALA A 84 19.50 -4.13 6.70
CA ALA A 84 20.70 -4.12 7.52
C ALA A 84 21.83 -4.97 6.91
N GLU A 85 21.46 -6.08 6.27
CA GLU A 85 22.37 -7.04 5.65
C GLU A 85 22.45 -6.85 4.13
N HIS A 86 23.58 -7.25 3.53
CA HIS A 86 23.82 -7.23 2.08
C HIS A 86 23.60 -5.87 1.40
N ARG A 87 24.05 -4.78 2.04
CA ARG A 87 24.13 -3.46 1.42
C ARG A 87 25.21 -3.37 0.35
#